data_AF-A0A371GKD6-F1
#
_entry.id   AF-A0A371GKD6-F1
#
_cell.length_a   1.000
_cell.length_b   1.000
_cell.length_c   1.000
_cell.angle_alpha   90.00
_cell.angle_beta   90.00
_cell.angle_gamma   90.00
#
_symmetry.space_group_name_H-M   'P 1'
#
loop_
_entity.id
_entity.type
_entity.pdbx_description
1 polymer ?
#
loop_
_entity_poly.entity_id
_entity_poly.type
_entity_poly.pdbx_seq_one_letter_code
_entity_poly.pdbx_strand_id
1 'polypeptide(L)'
;MYISRGDDRLSCKLFPRTLRGMAMHWLATLPPRSIRTFKDLANAFTSQFTTNKTKKLEVANLFDIKQNKSETFKSYLARFNNAIVRVNDPDQKFFVKAFQKGLRARQFSDSIMLRKPQSMEKIRTYAEKHIKVEEDQTDRIEAEKEPGSEVRLTMKGENKYPTKQRDYPP
;
A
#
# COMPACT_ATOMS: atom_id res chain seq x y z
N MET A 1 27.51 -13.88 -20.27
CA MET A 1 28.17 -13.77 -21.60
C MET A 1 29.15 -12.60 -21.52
N TYR A 2 30.46 -12.88 -21.48
CA TYR A 2 31.50 -11.85 -21.41
C TYR A 2 31.79 -11.35 -22.82
N ILE A 3 31.21 -10.20 -23.18
CA ILE A 3 31.58 -9.50 -24.40
C ILE A 3 32.83 -8.67 -24.06
N SER A 4 33.95 -9.06 -24.66
CA SER A 4 35.30 -8.52 -24.42
C SER A 4 35.32 -6.98 -24.50
N ARG A 5 35.97 -6.37 -23.51
CA ARG A 5 36.00 -4.94 -23.20
C ARG A 5 36.90 -4.11 -24.15
N GLY A 6 37.14 -4.58 -25.37
CA GLY A 6 38.20 -4.04 -26.23
C GLY A 6 37.91 -3.91 -27.73
N ASP A 7 36.80 -4.42 -28.24
CA ASP A 7 36.45 -4.24 -29.66
C ASP A 7 34.95 -4.06 -29.85
N ASP A 8 34.52 -2.80 -29.90
CA ASP A 8 33.14 -2.39 -30.19
C ASP A 8 32.63 -2.98 -31.50
N ARG A 9 33.50 -3.14 -32.51
CA ARG A 9 33.13 -3.68 -33.81
C ARG A 9 32.83 -5.17 -33.73
N LEU A 10 33.62 -5.94 -32.97
CA LEU A 10 33.32 -7.36 -32.72
C LEU A 10 32.06 -7.51 -31.86
N SER A 11 31.91 -6.69 -30.85
CA SER A 11 30.77 -6.72 -29.92
C SER A 11 29.44 -6.46 -30.64
N CYS A 12 29.39 -5.43 -31.49
CA CYS A 12 28.23 -5.12 -32.33
C CYS A 12 27.91 -6.23 -33.35
N LYS A 13 28.91 -6.97 -33.84
CA LYS A 13 28.69 -8.09 -34.78
C LYS A 13 28.20 -9.35 -34.10
N LEU A 14 28.62 -9.59 -32.87
CA LEU A 14 28.27 -10.80 -32.12
C LEU A 14 26.92 -10.66 -31.42
N PHE A 15 26.56 -9.46 -30.97
CA PHE A 15 25.32 -9.20 -30.26
C PHE A 15 24.04 -9.64 -31.00
N PRO A 16 23.85 -9.41 -32.31
CA PRO A 16 22.66 -9.87 -33.03
C PRO A 16 22.46 -11.39 -32.96
N ARG A 17 23.55 -12.17 -32.85
CA ARG A 17 23.50 -13.64 -32.75
C ARG A 17 22.94 -14.13 -31.41
N THR A 18 22.87 -13.27 -30.41
CA THR A 18 22.35 -13.61 -29.08
C THR A 18 20.84 -13.34 -28.97
N LEU A 19 20.28 -12.60 -29.93
CA LEU A 19 18.88 -12.19 -29.91
C LEU A 19 17.98 -13.26 -30.52
N ARG A 20 16.75 -13.37 -30.00
CA ARG A 20 15.69 -14.24 -30.53
C ARG A 20 14.35 -13.50 -30.49
N GLY A 21 13.43 -13.91 -31.36
CA GLY A 21 12.05 -13.40 -31.36
C GLY A 21 11.97 -11.87 -31.53
N MET A 22 11.18 -11.22 -30.67
CA MET A 22 10.94 -9.77 -30.75
C MET A 22 12.21 -8.92 -30.69
N ALA A 23 13.24 -9.37 -29.96
CA ALA A 23 14.52 -8.68 -29.90
C ALA A 23 15.23 -8.60 -31.25
N MET A 24 15.15 -9.68 -32.05
CA MET A 24 15.72 -9.72 -33.39
C MET A 24 14.92 -8.85 -34.36
N HIS A 25 13.59 -8.90 -34.27
CA HIS A 25 12.72 -8.07 -35.10
C HIS A 25 12.96 -6.57 -34.84
N TRP A 26 13.03 -6.16 -33.58
CA TRP A 26 13.36 -4.77 -33.21
C TRP A 26 14.70 -4.32 -33.79
N LEU A 27 15.76 -5.14 -33.68
CA LEU A 27 17.07 -4.76 -34.19
C LEU A 27 17.03 -4.50 -35.70
N ALA A 28 16.20 -5.26 -36.44
CA ALA A 28 15.98 -5.06 -37.87
C ALA A 28 15.17 -3.81 -38.23
N THR A 29 14.42 -3.23 -37.27
CA THR A 29 13.64 -1.99 -37.47
C THR A 29 14.46 -0.71 -37.26
N LEU A 30 15.70 -0.83 -36.75
CA LEU A 30 16.52 0.34 -36.47
C LEU A 30 16.97 1.04 -37.77
N PRO A 31 16.97 2.38 -37.82
CA PRO A 31 17.46 3.12 -38.99
C PRO A 31 18.92 2.78 -39.32
N PRO A 32 19.31 2.78 -40.60
CA PRO A 32 20.70 2.61 -41.00
C PRO A 32 21.62 3.61 -40.30
N ARG A 33 22.78 3.15 -39.83
CA ARG A 33 23.81 3.97 -39.14
C ARG A 33 23.38 4.58 -37.79
N SER A 34 22.29 4.10 -37.19
CA SER A 34 21.83 4.53 -35.86
C SER A 34 22.69 4.00 -34.70
N ILE A 35 23.36 2.85 -34.89
CA ILE A 35 24.27 2.24 -33.90
C ILE A 35 25.70 2.39 -34.41
N ARG A 36 26.56 3.11 -33.67
CA ARG A 36 27.98 3.34 -34.03
C ARG A 36 28.94 2.59 -33.10
N THR A 37 28.54 2.41 -31.84
CA THR A 37 29.32 1.74 -30.80
C THR A 37 28.50 0.63 -30.14
N PHE A 38 29.18 -0.28 -29.44
CA PHE A 38 28.48 -1.29 -28.65
C PHE A 38 27.68 -0.66 -27.51
N LYS A 39 28.16 0.49 -26.99
CA LYS A 39 27.44 1.30 -26.01
C LYS A 39 26.10 1.81 -26.55
N ASP A 40 26.07 2.31 -27.80
CA ASP A 40 24.82 2.75 -28.44
C ASP A 40 23.82 1.59 -28.56
N LEU A 41 24.32 0.41 -28.95
CA LEU A 41 23.53 -0.82 -29.06
C LEU A 41 22.94 -1.25 -27.72
N ALA A 42 23.76 -1.30 -26.67
CA ALA A 42 23.32 -1.65 -25.33
C ALA A 42 22.28 -0.65 -24.78
N ASN A 43 22.48 0.65 -25.02
CA ASN A 43 21.54 1.69 -24.60
C ASN A 43 20.20 1.60 -25.36
N ALA A 44 20.23 1.39 -26.67
CA ALA A 44 19.02 1.24 -27.48
C ALA A 44 18.26 -0.04 -27.08
N PHE A 45 18.98 -1.15 -26.90
CA PHE A 45 18.40 -2.44 -26.50
C PHE A 45 17.77 -2.37 -25.13
N THR A 46 18.46 -1.78 -24.14
CA THR A 46 17.89 -1.55 -22.81
C THR A 46 16.71 -0.58 -22.88
N SER A 47 16.75 0.49 -23.67
CA SER A 47 15.59 1.38 -23.80
C SER A 47 14.35 0.67 -24.37
N GLN A 48 14.54 -0.25 -25.31
CA GLN A 48 13.45 -1.00 -25.94
C GLN A 48 12.92 -2.15 -25.07
N PHE A 49 13.81 -2.95 -24.48
CA PHE A 49 13.49 -4.23 -23.85
C PHE A 49 13.55 -4.23 -22.33
N THR A 50 13.94 -3.10 -21.71
CA THR A 50 13.73 -2.95 -20.26
C THR A 50 12.27 -2.59 -20.03
N THR A 51 11.42 -3.61 -19.98
CA THR A 51 10.11 -3.49 -19.36
C THR A 51 10.36 -3.08 -17.92
N ASN A 52 9.95 -1.86 -17.56
CA ASN A 52 10.16 -1.27 -16.23
C ASN A 52 11.55 -0.64 -15.99
N LYS A 53 11.91 0.40 -16.79
CA LYS A 53 12.33 1.62 -16.07
C LYS A 53 11.11 1.98 -15.23
N THR A 54 11.15 1.60 -13.95
CA THR A 54 10.16 1.91 -12.91
C THR A 54 9.34 3.08 -13.38
N LYS A 55 8.10 2.86 -13.85
CA LYS A 55 7.20 3.98 -14.16
C LYS A 55 7.31 4.87 -12.94
N LYS A 56 7.99 6.02 -13.07
CA LYS A 56 8.21 6.90 -11.92
C LYS A 56 6.82 7.12 -11.39
N LEU A 57 6.60 6.77 -10.14
CA LEU A 57 5.28 6.99 -9.57
C LEU A 57 5.09 8.50 -9.65
N GLU A 58 4.11 8.94 -10.43
CA GLU A 58 3.84 10.35 -10.57
C GLU A 58 3.01 10.79 -9.37
N VAL A 59 3.04 12.08 -9.07
CA VAL A 59 2.20 12.67 -8.03
C VAL A 59 0.73 12.30 -8.22
N ALA A 60 0.26 12.23 -9.47
CA ALA A 60 -1.10 11.85 -9.81
C ALA A 60 -1.48 10.46 -9.25
N ASN A 61 -0.55 9.49 -9.28
CA ASN A 61 -0.81 8.14 -8.78
C ASN A 61 -1.03 8.09 -7.25
N LEU A 62 -0.56 9.08 -6.50
CA LEU A 62 -0.81 9.14 -5.06
C LEU A 62 -2.29 9.38 -4.74
N PHE A 63 -3.04 10.02 -5.66
CA PHE A 63 -4.46 10.28 -5.46
C PHE A 63 -5.30 9.00 -5.53
N ASP A 64 -4.78 7.94 -6.14
CA ASP A 64 -5.43 6.63 -6.22
C ASP A 64 -5.27 5.81 -4.93
N ILE A 65 -4.36 6.22 -4.04
CA ILE A 65 -4.14 5.54 -2.75
C ILE A 65 -5.23 5.97 -1.78
N LYS A 66 -6.28 5.17 -1.68
CA LYS A 66 -7.38 5.35 -0.71
C LYS A 66 -7.23 4.41 0.48
N GLN A 67 -7.64 4.89 1.65
CA GLN A 67 -7.78 4.07 2.84
C GLN A 67 -9.02 3.17 2.71
N ASN A 68 -8.80 1.85 2.81
CA ASN A 68 -9.89 0.89 2.70
C ASN A 68 -10.74 0.84 3.98
N LYS A 69 -11.98 0.35 3.89
CA LYS A 69 -12.89 0.29 5.05
C LYS A 69 -12.37 -0.59 6.19
N SER A 70 -11.76 -1.72 5.86
CA SER A 70 -11.17 -2.69 6.80
C SER A 70 -9.73 -2.36 7.19
N GLU A 71 -9.13 -1.33 6.59
CA GLU A 71 -7.73 -1.00 6.80
C GLU A 71 -7.55 -0.03 7.97
N THR A 72 -6.63 -0.37 8.88
CA THR A 72 -6.22 0.50 9.99
C THR A 72 -5.51 1.74 9.46
N PHE A 73 -5.61 2.85 10.19
CA PHE A 73 -4.95 4.08 9.78
C PHE A 73 -3.42 3.92 9.66
N LYS A 74 -2.81 3.14 10.57
CA LYS A 74 -1.38 2.80 10.55
C LYS A 74 -0.95 2.11 9.26
N SER A 75 -1.72 1.11 8.82
CA SER A 75 -1.44 0.37 7.57
C SER A 75 -1.54 1.29 6.34
N TYR A 76 -2.59 2.11 6.28
CA TYR A 76 -2.75 3.11 5.22
C TYR A 76 -1.58 4.09 5.16
N LEU A 77 -1.19 4.65 6.32
CA LEU A 77 -0.07 5.58 6.41
C LEU A 77 1.24 4.93 5.93
N ALA A 78 1.49 3.67 6.29
CA ALA A 78 2.65 2.92 5.82
C ALA A 78 2.64 2.74 4.29
N ARG A 79 1.51 2.36 3.70
CA ARG A 79 1.39 2.23 2.23
C ARG A 79 1.63 3.57 1.52
N PHE A 80 1.02 4.64 2.03
CA PHE A 80 1.19 5.97 1.46
C PHE A 80 2.64 6.46 1.57
N ASN A 81 3.30 6.22 2.71
CA ASN A 81 4.72 6.57 2.89
C ASN A 81 5.65 5.80 1.93
N ASN A 82 5.37 4.52 1.67
CA ASN A 82 6.13 3.75 0.69
C ASN A 82 5.93 4.28 -0.75
N ALA A 83 4.74 4.80 -1.06
CA ALA A 83 4.46 5.39 -2.36
C ALA A 83 5.21 6.71 -2.56
N ILE A 84 5.16 7.64 -1.59
CA ILE A 84 5.82 8.96 -1.73
C ILE A 84 7.35 8.85 -1.90
N VAL A 85 8.00 7.86 -1.29
CA VAL A 85 9.45 7.62 -1.45
C VAL A 85 9.82 7.26 -2.90
N ARG A 86 8.85 6.76 -3.68
CA ARG A 86 9.03 6.39 -5.09
C ARG A 86 8.68 7.53 -6.06
N VAL A 87 8.15 8.63 -5.55
CA VAL A 87 7.83 9.84 -6.33
C VAL A 87 8.99 10.81 -6.27
N ASN A 88 9.50 11.22 -7.43
CA ASN A 88 10.58 12.20 -7.53
C ASN A 88 10.01 13.62 -7.74
N ASP A 89 9.35 14.15 -6.72
CA ASP A 89 8.73 15.49 -6.75
C ASP A 89 9.18 16.35 -5.54
N PRO A 90 9.68 17.58 -5.77
CA PRO A 90 10.12 18.48 -4.69
C PRO A 90 8.97 19.21 -3.97
N ASP A 91 7.76 19.30 -4.55
CA ASP A 91 6.61 19.99 -3.96
C ASP A 91 5.74 19.06 -3.10
N GLN A 92 6.02 19.08 -1.80
CA GLN A 92 5.28 18.28 -0.81
C GLN A 92 3.80 18.67 -0.66
N LYS A 93 3.34 19.81 -1.21
CA LYS A 93 1.93 20.22 -1.09
C LYS A 93 0.99 19.24 -1.76
N PHE A 94 1.42 18.59 -2.84
CA PHE A 94 0.60 17.59 -3.50
C PHE A 94 0.52 16.28 -2.72
N PHE A 95 1.56 15.91 -1.98
CA PHE A 95 1.52 14.74 -1.11
C PHE A 95 0.50 14.91 0.01
N VAL A 96 0.48 16.09 0.63
CA VAL A 96 -0.52 16.44 1.65
C VAL A 96 -1.93 16.36 1.08
N LYS A 97 -2.18 16.96 -0.09
CA LYS A 97 -3.50 16.93 -0.74
C LYS A 97 -3.92 15.50 -1.10
N ALA A 98 -3.03 14.71 -1.70
CA ALA A 98 -3.29 13.32 -2.04
C ALA A 98 -3.60 12.48 -0.80
N PHE A 99 -2.83 12.65 0.28
CA PHE A 99 -3.06 11.98 1.56
C PHE A 99 -4.44 12.33 2.14
N GLN A 100 -4.77 13.62 2.20
CA GLN A 100 -6.06 14.11 2.68
C GLN A 100 -7.24 13.56 1.87
N LYS A 101 -7.10 13.50 0.54
CA LYS A 101 -8.11 12.92 -0.37
C LYS A 101 -8.17 11.40 -0.30
N GLY A 102 -7.13 10.74 0.21
CA GLY A 102 -7.07 9.30 0.40
C GLY A 102 -7.67 8.80 1.71
N LEU A 103 -7.72 9.67 2.74
CA LEU A 103 -8.29 9.34 4.04
C LEU A 103 -9.78 9.03 3.97
N ARG A 104 -10.21 8.04 4.77
CA ARG A 104 -11.63 7.85 5.05
C ARG A 104 -12.13 8.94 5.99
N ALA A 105 -13.35 9.43 5.76
CA ALA A 105 -14.02 10.36 6.66
C ALA A 105 -14.20 9.75 8.06
N ARG A 106 -13.46 10.28 9.02
CA ARG A 106 -13.41 9.91 10.45
C ARG A 106 -12.85 11.10 11.24
N GLN A 107 -12.88 11.01 12.57
CA GLN A 107 -12.36 12.02 13.49
C GLN A 107 -10.95 12.52 13.13
N PHE A 108 -10.05 11.64 12.70
CA PHE A 108 -8.71 12.05 12.25
C PHE A 108 -8.73 12.93 11.01
N SER A 109 -9.57 12.59 10.02
CA SER A 109 -9.69 13.35 8.77
C SER A 109 -10.12 14.79 9.05
N ASP A 110 -11.11 14.97 9.93
CA ASP A 110 -11.59 16.29 10.34
C ASP A 110 -10.50 17.09 11.06
N SER A 111 -9.75 16.42 11.96
CA SER A 111 -8.65 17.05 12.68
C SER A 111 -7.53 17.53 11.76
N ILE A 112 -7.25 16.79 10.68
CA ILE A 112 -6.25 17.12 9.67
C ILE A 112 -6.72 18.28 8.80
N MET A 113 -8.00 18.31 8.43
CA MET A 113 -8.58 19.42 7.65
C MET A 113 -8.55 20.73 8.45
N LEU A 114 -8.82 20.67 9.76
CA LEU A 114 -8.78 21.84 10.64
C LEU A 114 -7.36 22.39 10.82
N ARG A 115 -6.37 21.51 11.04
CA ARG A 115 -4.98 21.90 11.30
C ARG A 115 -4.21 22.35 10.06
N LYS A 116 -4.68 22.00 8.85
CA LYS A 116 -4.08 22.36 7.56
C LYS A 116 -2.56 22.13 7.53
N PRO A 117 -2.09 20.89 7.75
CA PRO A 117 -0.66 20.58 7.76
C PRO A 117 -0.02 20.97 6.42
N GLN A 118 1.23 21.45 6.47
CA GLN A 118 1.97 21.92 5.29
C GLN A 118 2.96 20.87 4.74
N SER A 119 3.16 19.76 5.45
CA SER A 119 4.10 18.70 5.07
C SER A 119 3.65 17.33 5.58
N MET A 120 4.18 16.27 4.96
CA MET A 120 3.97 14.88 5.42
C MET A 120 4.57 14.63 6.80
N GLU A 121 5.60 15.36 7.19
CA GLU A 121 6.20 15.27 8.53
C GLU A 121 5.22 15.68 9.63
N LYS A 122 4.54 16.83 9.48
CA LYS A 122 3.52 17.27 10.44
C LYS A 122 2.37 16.28 10.53
N ILE A 123 1.98 15.67 9.40
CA ILE A 123 0.95 14.62 9.36
C ILE A 123 1.40 13.42 10.21
N ARG A 124 2.65 12.97 10.09
CA ARG A 124 3.19 11.86 10.89
C ARG A 124 3.17 12.16 12.39
N THR A 125 3.57 13.37 12.80
CA THR A 125 3.51 13.77 14.21
C THR A 125 2.08 13.74 14.77
N TYR A 126 1.08 14.13 13.98
CA TYR A 126 -0.32 14.03 14.41
C TYR A 126 -0.84 12.59 14.37
N ALA A 127 -0.35 11.79 13.44
CA ALA A 127 -0.74 10.39 13.26
C ALA A 127 -0.36 9.54 14.48
N GLU A 128 0.82 9.73 15.07
CA GLU A 128 1.31 8.95 16.21
C GLU A 128 0.31 8.90 17.37
N LYS A 129 -0.24 10.06 17.75
CA LYS A 129 -1.25 10.16 18.83
C LYS A 129 -2.55 9.44 18.45
N HIS A 130 -2.98 9.57 17.20
CA HIS A 130 -4.21 8.95 16.73
C HIS A 130 -4.09 7.43 16.62
N ILE A 131 -2.93 6.92 16.17
CA ILE A 131 -2.67 5.47 16.07
C ILE A 131 -2.80 4.83 17.45
N LYS A 132 -2.20 5.43 18.49
CA LYS A 132 -2.31 4.90 19.85
C LYS A 132 -3.76 4.82 20.33
N VAL A 133 -4.55 5.87 20.09
CA VAL A 133 -5.98 5.88 20.47
C VAL A 133 -6.79 4.83 19.71
N GLU A 134 -6.52 4.63 18.41
CA GLU A 134 -7.20 3.62 17.60
C GLU A 134 -6.81 2.19 18.00
N GLU A 135 -5.54 1.95 18.34
CA GLU A 135 -5.04 0.66 18.87
C GLU A 135 -5.68 0.36 20.24
N ASP A 136 -5.62 1.29 21.21
CA ASP A 136 -6.24 1.14 22.53
C ASP A 136 -7.75 0.86 22.44
N GLN A 137 -8.44 1.49 21.47
CA GLN A 137 -9.87 1.25 21.26
C GLN A 137 -10.16 -0.11 20.61
N THR A 138 -9.28 -0.58 19.73
CA THR A 138 -9.39 -1.91 19.11
C THR A 138 -9.20 -3.01 20.15
N ASP A 139 -8.18 -2.89 21.00
CA ASP A 139 -7.88 -3.85 22.06
C ASP A 139 -9.04 -3.97 23.07
N ARG A 140 -9.68 -2.84 23.42
CA ARG A 140 -10.88 -2.86 24.29
C ARG A 140 -12.05 -3.61 23.66
N ILE A 141 -12.30 -3.39 22.38
CA ILE A 141 -13.37 -4.08 21.64
C ILE A 141 -13.07 -5.58 21.51
N GLU A 142 -11.80 -5.96 21.35
CA GLU A 142 -11.39 -7.37 21.31
C GLU A 142 -11.51 -8.05 22.68
N ALA A 143 -11.10 -7.37 23.76
CA ALA A 143 -11.27 -7.85 25.13
C ALA A 143 -12.75 -8.03 25.54
N GLU A 144 -13.65 -7.18 25.02
CA GLU A 144 -15.10 -7.30 25.24
C GLU A 144 -15.75 -8.43 24.39
N LYS A 145 -15.07 -8.93 23.35
CA LYS A 145 -15.56 -10.00 22.48
C LYS A 145 -15.13 -11.40 22.90
N GLU A 146 -14.19 -11.54 23.83
CA GLU A 146 -13.89 -12.84 24.45
C GLU A 146 -14.95 -13.17 25.51
N PRO A 147 -15.81 -14.19 25.31
CA PRO A 147 -16.76 -14.58 26.32
C PRO A 147 -16.01 -15.32 27.43
N GLY A 148 -15.92 -14.69 28.61
CA GLY A 148 -15.69 -15.39 29.85
C GLY A 148 -16.71 -16.52 30.00
N SER A 149 -16.22 -17.73 30.16
CA SER A 149 -16.97 -18.96 30.38
C SER A 149 -18.12 -18.80 31.37
N GLU A 150 -19.34 -18.98 30.90
CA GLU A 150 -20.56 -19.03 31.69
C GLU A 150 -20.67 -20.39 32.40
N VAL A 151 -20.36 -20.45 33.70
CA VAL A 151 -20.89 -21.51 34.59
C VAL A 151 -21.39 -20.88 35.89
N ARG A 152 -22.68 -20.54 35.84
CA ARG A 152 -23.70 -20.86 36.85
C ARG A 152 -23.46 -20.34 38.27
N LEU A 153 -24.06 -19.18 38.55
CA LEU A 153 -24.58 -18.84 39.88
C LEU A 153 -25.57 -19.94 40.33
N THR A 154 -25.12 -20.89 41.13
CA THR A 154 -25.98 -21.63 42.04
C THR A 154 -25.40 -21.47 43.42
N MET A 155 -26.13 -20.79 44.30
CA MET A 155 -26.26 -21.09 45.73
C MET A 155 -27.15 -20.02 46.38
N LYS A 156 -28.43 -20.35 46.61
CA LYS A 156 -29.08 -20.38 47.94
C LYS A 156 -30.58 -20.18 47.84
N GLY A 157 -31.29 -20.96 48.66
CA GLY A 157 -32.56 -20.52 49.24
C GLY A 157 -33.70 -21.47 48.98
N GLU A 158 -33.75 -22.55 49.75
CA GLU A 158 -35.02 -23.22 50.06
C GLU A 158 -36.05 -22.18 50.51
N ASN A 159 -37.26 -22.20 49.95
CA ASN A 159 -38.44 -21.82 50.70
C ASN A 159 -39.65 -22.61 50.23
N LYS A 160 -40.28 -23.25 51.22
CA LYS A 160 -41.37 -24.21 51.15
C LYS A 160 -42.73 -23.49 51.09
N TYR A 161 -43.70 -24.21 50.52
CA TYR A 161 -45.17 -24.18 50.72
C TYR A 161 -46.07 -23.76 49.54
N PRO A 162 -47.29 -24.37 49.45
CA PRO A 162 -47.83 -24.91 48.19
C PRO A 162 -49.11 -24.20 47.74
N THR A 163 -49.44 -24.25 46.45
CA THR A 163 -50.74 -23.74 45.97
C THR A 163 -51.50 -24.76 45.12
N LYS A 164 -52.34 -25.51 45.83
CA LYS A 164 -53.65 -26.11 45.49
C LYS A 164 -53.99 -26.33 44.01
N GLN A 165 -54.12 -27.60 43.63
CA GLN A 165 -55.04 -28.07 42.59
C GLN A 165 -56.45 -27.57 42.89
N ARG A 166 -57.10 -26.94 41.91
CA ARG A 166 -58.55 -26.78 41.87
C ARG A 166 -59.09 -27.67 40.76
N ASP A 167 -59.76 -28.73 41.19
CA ASP A 167 -60.72 -29.48 40.39
C ASP A 167 -61.80 -28.56 39.84
N TYR A 168 -62.25 -28.84 38.63
CA TYR A 168 -63.58 -28.46 38.15
C TYR A 168 -64.27 -29.73 37.61
N PRO A 169 -65.42 -30.12 38.18
CA PRO A 169 -66.30 -31.17 37.66
C PRO A 169 -67.56 -30.56 36.99
N PRO A 170 -68.51 -31.39 36.54
CA PRO A 170 -68.40 -32.64 35.78
C PRO A 170 -68.68 -32.44 34.28
#